data_AF-A0A6J4UV66-F1
#
_entry.id   AF-A0A6J4UV66-F1
#
_cell.length_a   1.000
_cell.length_b   1.000
_cell.length_c   1.000
_cell.angle_alpha   90.00
_cell.angle_beta   90.00
_cell.angle_gamma   90.00
#
_symmetry.space_group_name_H-M   'P 1'
#
loop_
_entity.id
_entity.type
_entity.pdbx_description
1 polymer ?
#
loop_
_entity_poly.entity_id
_entity_poly.type
_entity_poly.pdbx_seq_one_letter_code
_entity_poly.pdbx_strand_id
1 'polypeptide(L)'
;MTEQVRSPLLPGGDLVAAVLDRAVMGLADRGGASNLVGDRWADVSADYAAGWTGRERPVPDGGRPLQVERIERLDSTPAVAALASRRGLQNPDLLLVGRRNGVATVQAADAKFSVETARAKQVSPEVVLGLLGLRHELPRVFEGIDADPMLVPGVFLCPDYPLTHLMLRRRHGIVRTTVHAEEVVLVPVAPDAFFAPLEGARVMAPLAAVDALPVSTDASLLVGLYYFRLARAAIGCWIDATKPLLLFDDKPTPDEARVAAEAGERATTAESAFGLLLRWNEDVQAVRNQRAAVDQVAGLPIHNRELRAEVERLALALGAPEPPSLNQVRRRLGAWWRGELRARVGPLAPPVIDLAAALADVARVSRELEPRLPAEVARVVGDLVQSRSVVDDPLSETSPVTHVAT
;
A
#
# COMPACT_ATOMS: atom_id res chain seq x y z
N MET A 1 -27.24 -15.67 4.26
CA MET A 1 -28.25 -14.58 4.16
C MET A 1 -27.50 -13.29 3.85
N THR A 2 -27.89 -12.53 2.83
CA THR A 2 -27.37 -11.18 2.59
C THR A 2 -27.86 -10.27 3.70
N GLU A 3 -26.95 -9.70 4.50
CA GLU A 3 -27.27 -8.57 5.37
C GLU A 3 -27.62 -7.37 4.50
N GLN A 4 -28.90 -7.25 4.11
CA GLN A 4 -29.41 -6.04 3.48
C GLN A 4 -29.71 -5.02 4.57
N VAL A 5 -28.64 -4.43 5.12
CA VAL A 5 -28.77 -3.27 6.02
C VAL A 5 -29.08 -2.04 5.15
N ARG A 6 -30.30 -1.52 5.30
CA ARG A 6 -30.75 -0.28 4.66
C ARG A 6 -30.86 0.83 5.70
N SER A 7 -30.41 2.02 5.35
CA SER A 7 -30.50 3.19 6.22
C SER A 7 -30.37 4.46 5.37
N PRO A 8 -31.18 5.51 5.62
CA PRO A 8 -30.99 6.81 4.96
C PRO A 8 -29.68 7.50 5.39
N LEU A 9 -29.05 7.05 6.47
CA LEU A 9 -27.78 7.57 6.96
C LEU A 9 -26.57 7.09 6.13
N LEU A 10 -26.77 6.02 5.36
CA LEU A 10 -25.76 5.42 4.50
C LEU A 10 -25.78 6.06 3.11
N PRO A 11 -24.62 6.39 2.51
CA PRO A 11 -24.58 6.82 1.12
C PRO A 11 -25.15 5.72 0.21
N GLY A 12 -26.06 6.09 -0.68
CA GLY A 12 -26.77 5.15 -1.55
C GLY A 12 -27.92 4.38 -0.87
N GLY A 13 -28.17 4.59 0.43
CA GLY A 13 -29.34 4.06 1.16
C GLY A 13 -29.21 2.63 1.68
N ASP A 14 -28.12 1.94 1.36
CA ASP A 14 -27.81 0.61 1.88
C ASP A 14 -26.29 0.38 2.02
N LEU A 15 -25.92 -0.61 2.83
CA LEU A 15 -24.53 -0.85 3.19
C LEU A 15 -23.65 -1.31 2.02
N VAL A 16 -24.21 -2.05 1.05
CA VAL A 16 -23.46 -2.47 -0.14
C VAL A 16 -23.15 -1.26 -1.01
N ALA A 17 -24.15 -0.41 -1.25
CA ALA A 17 -23.97 0.85 -1.96
C ALA A 17 -22.98 1.77 -1.24
N ALA A 18 -23.06 1.86 0.09
CA ALA A 18 -22.19 2.71 0.90
C ALA A 18 -20.74 2.27 0.89
N VAL A 19 -20.47 0.97 0.96
CA VAL A 19 -19.12 0.42 0.80
C VAL A 19 -18.59 0.76 -0.58
N LEU A 20 -19.36 0.57 -1.65
CA LEU A 20 -18.91 0.82 -3.02
C LEU A 20 -18.96 2.29 -3.45
N ASP A 21 -19.35 3.20 -2.55
CA ASP A 21 -19.43 4.62 -2.84
C ASP A 21 -18.04 5.21 -3.13
N ARG A 22 -17.93 5.92 -4.26
CA ARG A 22 -16.65 6.46 -4.73
C ARG A 22 -16.09 7.53 -3.81
N ALA A 23 -16.94 8.33 -3.17
CA ALA A 23 -16.48 9.34 -2.23
C ALA A 23 -15.96 8.65 -0.96
N VAL A 24 -16.67 7.65 -0.42
CA VAL A 24 -16.19 6.85 0.71
C VAL A 24 -14.82 6.23 0.40
N MET A 25 -14.68 5.56 -0.74
CA MET A 25 -13.41 4.95 -1.14
C MET A 25 -12.29 5.97 -1.32
N GLY A 26 -12.55 7.06 -2.06
CA GLY A 26 -11.55 8.10 -2.31
C GLY A 26 -11.09 8.81 -1.06
N LEU A 27 -12.01 9.11 -0.12
CA LEU A 27 -11.65 9.69 1.17
C LEU A 27 -10.83 8.71 2.02
N ALA A 28 -11.22 7.44 2.06
CA ALA A 28 -10.56 6.40 2.84
C ALA A 28 -9.14 6.10 2.35
N ASP A 29 -8.92 6.10 1.03
CA ASP A 29 -7.61 5.83 0.44
C ASP A 29 -6.59 6.95 0.67
N ARG A 30 -7.04 8.19 0.91
CA ARG A 30 -6.13 9.24 1.41
C ARG A 30 -5.56 8.92 2.79
N GLY A 31 -6.32 8.16 3.59
CA GLY A 31 -5.85 7.57 4.83
C GLY A 31 -5.17 6.20 4.67
N GLY A 32 -4.98 5.69 3.44
CA GLY A 32 -4.31 4.41 3.20
C GLY A 32 -5.16 3.17 3.47
N ALA A 33 -6.50 3.26 3.44
CA ALA A 33 -7.39 2.14 3.74
C ALA A 33 -7.14 0.90 2.87
N SER A 34 -7.03 1.04 1.56
CA SER A 34 -6.84 -0.10 0.66
C SER A 34 -5.55 -0.87 0.93
N ASN A 35 -4.46 -0.18 1.28
CA ASN A 35 -3.19 -0.83 1.62
C ASN A 35 -3.31 -1.62 2.93
N LEU A 36 -3.85 -1.00 3.99
CA LEU A 36 -4.01 -1.69 5.29
C LEU A 36 -4.92 -2.92 5.22
N VAL A 37 -6.04 -2.81 4.49
CA VAL A 37 -6.94 -3.96 4.27
C VAL A 37 -6.27 -5.02 3.40
N GLY A 38 -5.57 -4.60 2.34
CA GLY A 38 -4.86 -5.50 1.43
C GLY A 38 -3.76 -6.29 2.13
N ASP A 39 -2.87 -5.60 2.85
CA ASP A 39 -1.74 -6.20 3.58
C ASP A 39 -2.25 -7.20 4.62
N ARG A 40 -3.25 -6.81 5.43
CA ARG A 40 -3.86 -7.71 6.42
C ARG A 40 -4.57 -8.89 5.76
N TRP A 41 -5.20 -8.69 4.61
CA TRP A 41 -5.85 -9.77 3.88
C TRP A 41 -4.84 -10.77 3.29
N ALA A 42 -3.68 -10.29 2.83
CA ALA A 42 -2.59 -11.16 2.38
C ALA A 42 -2.11 -12.07 3.51
N ASP A 43 -1.92 -11.53 4.72
CA ASP A 43 -1.55 -12.33 5.89
C ASP A 43 -2.61 -13.37 6.27
N VAL A 44 -3.88 -12.96 6.38
CA VAL A 44 -4.99 -13.89 6.70
C VAL A 44 -5.12 -14.99 5.65
N SER A 45 -4.95 -14.62 4.37
CA SER A 45 -5.00 -15.58 3.25
C SER A 45 -3.83 -16.56 3.29
N ALA A 46 -2.62 -16.09 3.60
CA ALA A 46 -1.45 -16.93 3.73
C ALA A 46 -1.57 -17.90 4.91
N ASP A 47 -2.05 -17.44 6.06
CA ASP A 47 -2.31 -18.30 7.24
C ASP A 47 -3.36 -19.37 6.93
N TYR A 48 -4.44 -18.99 6.24
CA TYR A 48 -5.46 -19.94 5.80
C TYR A 48 -4.90 -20.96 4.80
N ALA A 49 -4.11 -20.49 3.83
CA ALA A 49 -3.47 -21.33 2.83
C ALA A 49 -2.48 -22.31 3.47
N ALA A 50 -1.68 -21.89 4.45
CA ALA A 50 -0.72 -22.75 5.15
C ALA A 50 -1.37 -24.04 5.71
N GLY A 51 -2.66 -23.99 6.07
CA GLY A 51 -3.44 -25.16 6.49
C GLY A 51 -3.77 -26.16 5.37
N TRP A 52 -3.43 -25.87 4.11
CA TRP A 52 -3.62 -26.75 2.95
C TRP A 52 -2.46 -27.73 2.74
N THR A 53 -1.28 -27.49 3.33
CA THR A 53 -0.16 -28.43 3.23
C THR A 53 -0.58 -29.82 3.71
N GLY A 54 -0.29 -30.85 2.90
CA GLY A 54 -0.70 -32.22 3.14
C GLY A 54 -2.14 -32.55 2.74
N ARG A 55 -2.90 -31.60 2.16
CA ARG A 55 -4.29 -31.81 1.73
C ARG A 55 -4.45 -31.79 0.21
N GLU A 56 -5.50 -32.43 -0.26
CA GLU A 56 -5.97 -32.31 -1.64
C GLU A 56 -6.79 -31.02 -1.84
N ARG A 57 -6.54 -30.31 -2.94
CA ARG A 57 -7.23 -29.08 -3.32
C ARG A 57 -7.77 -29.18 -4.75
N PRO A 58 -9.06 -28.87 -4.98
CA PRO A 58 -9.60 -28.77 -6.33
C PRO A 58 -8.85 -27.73 -7.16
N VAL A 59 -8.63 -28.04 -8.44
CA VAL A 59 -8.08 -27.14 -9.44
C VAL A 59 -9.25 -26.63 -10.31
N PRO A 60 -9.29 -25.34 -10.70
CA PRO A 60 -10.41 -24.76 -11.47
C PRO A 60 -10.68 -25.40 -12.83
N ASP A 61 -9.78 -26.23 -13.35
CA ASP A 61 -9.95 -26.94 -14.63
C ASP A 61 -10.84 -28.20 -14.54
N GLY A 62 -11.36 -28.53 -13.36
CA GLY A 62 -12.25 -29.68 -13.13
C GLY A 62 -11.58 -31.06 -13.18
N GLY A 63 -10.26 -31.13 -13.30
CA GLY A 63 -9.53 -32.39 -13.25
C GLY A 63 -9.29 -32.87 -11.81
N ARG A 64 -8.33 -33.81 -11.63
CA ARG A 64 -8.00 -34.33 -10.30
C ARG A 64 -7.44 -33.24 -9.37
N PRO A 65 -7.64 -33.33 -8.05
CA PRO A 65 -7.08 -32.39 -7.10
C PRO A 65 -5.56 -32.30 -7.13
N LEU A 66 -5.02 -31.16 -6.73
CA LEU A 66 -3.62 -30.97 -6.37
C LEU A 66 -3.42 -31.45 -4.93
N GLN A 67 -2.54 -32.43 -4.72
CA GLN A 67 -2.02 -32.75 -3.40
C GLN A 67 -0.95 -31.71 -3.05
N VAL A 68 -1.28 -30.78 -2.15
CA VAL A 68 -0.37 -29.70 -1.78
C VAL A 68 0.74 -30.24 -0.87
N GLU A 69 2.00 -30.04 -1.26
CA GLU A 69 3.17 -30.46 -0.49
C GLU A 69 3.75 -29.27 0.29
N ARG A 70 3.70 -28.06 -0.28
CA ARG A 70 4.13 -26.83 0.39
C ARG A 70 3.51 -25.59 -0.24
N ILE A 71 3.66 -24.47 0.45
CA ILE A 71 3.17 -23.15 0.03
C ILE A 71 4.27 -22.13 0.21
N GLU A 72 4.57 -21.39 -0.84
CA GLU A 72 5.56 -20.30 -0.84
C GLU A 72 4.84 -18.95 -0.78
N ARG A 73 5.23 -18.11 0.18
CA ARG A 73 4.76 -16.72 0.32
C ARG A 73 5.65 -15.77 -0.48
N LEU A 74 5.25 -15.45 -1.71
CA LEU A 74 6.02 -14.56 -2.58
C LEU A 74 5.99 -13.10 -2.11
N ASP A 75 4.85 -12.65 -1.57
CA ASP A 75 4.63 -11.33 -0.97
C ASP A 75 5.61 -11.02 0.17
N SER A 76 5.96 -12.05 0.95
CA SER A 76 6.89 -11.94 2.08
C SER A 76 8.37 -11.79 1.68
N THR A 77 8.69 -11.93 0.38
CA THR A 77 10.06 -11.84 -0.13
C THR A 77 10.20 -10.63 -1.05
N PRO A 78 10.65 -9.46 -0.54
CA PRO A 78 10.73 -8.22 -1.33
C PRO A 78 11.55 -8.34 -2.63
N ALA A 79 12.56 -9.23 -2.65
CA ALA A 79 13.37 -9.50 -3.82
C ALA A 79 12.55 -10.06 -5.00
N VAL A 80 11.51 -10.85 -4.73
CA VAL A 80 10.61 -11.41 -5.77
C VAL A 80 9.87 -10.28 -6.47
N ALA A 81 9.19 -9.42 -5.70
CA ALA A 81 8.45 -8.28 -6.25
C ALA A 81 9.36 -7.34 -7.04
N ALA A 82 10.57 -7.05 -6.52
CA ALA A 82 11.54 -6.19 -7.20
C ALA A 82 12.05 -6.80 -8.53
N LEU A 83 12.35 -8.10 -8.57
CA LEU A 83 12.79 -8.79 -9.79
C LEU A 83 11.65 -8.93 -10.81
N ALA A 84 10.46 -9.35 -10.38
CA ALA A 84 9.29 -9.45 -11.24
C ALA A 84 8.96 -8.11 -11.88
N SER A 85 8.94 -7.03 -11.08
CA SER A 85 8.70 -5.67 -11.58
C SER A 85 9.75 -5.23 -12.62
N ARG A 86 11.05 -5.49 -12.38
CA ARG A 86 12.12 -5.18 -13.34
C ARG A 86 11.96 -5.90 -14.67
N ARG A 87 11.31 -7.06 -14.70
CA ARG A 87 11.03 -7.85 -15.92
C ARG A 87 9.61 -7.66 -16.46
N GLY A 88 8.82 -6.75 -15.90
CA GLY A 88 7.42 -6.53 -16.31
C GLY A 88 6.50 -7.72 -16.04
N LEU A 89 6.87 -8.59 -15.09
CA LEU A 89 6.11 -9.76 -14.69
C LEU A 89 5.11 -9.40 -13.58
N GLN A 90 4.02 -10.16 -13.53
CA GLN A 90 3.10 -10.13 -12.39
C GLN A 90 3.67 -10.98 -11.24
N ASN A 91 3.30 -10.65 -10.02
CA ASN A 91 3.72 -11.36 -8.81
C ASN A 91 2.46 -11.72 -8.01
N PRO A 92 1.97 -12.97 -8.08
CA PRO A 92 0.91 -13.43 -7.19
C PRO A 92 1.45 -13.52 -5.76
N ASP A 93 0.56 -13.50 -4.78
CA ASP A 93 0.98 -13.51 -3.36
C ASP A 93 1.57 -14.87 -2.95
N LEU A 94 1.04 -15.98 -3.50
CA LEU A 94 1.37 -17.35 -3.10
C LEU A 94 1.65 -18.27 -4.29
N LEU A 95 2.51 -19.28 -4.07
CA LEU A 95 2.61 -20.47 -4.92
C LEU A 95 2.28 -21.72 -4.10
N LEU A 96 1.39 -22.55 -4.61
CA LEU A 96 1.14 -23.89 -4.11
C LEU A 96 1.99 -24.85 -4.94
N VAL A 97 2.85 -25.60 -4.27
CA VAL A 97 3.70 -26.62 -4.89
C VAL A 97 3.28 -27.98 -4.37
N GLY A 98 3.09 -28.93 -5.29
CA GLY A 98 2.72 -30.29 -4.91
C GLY A 98 2.67 -31.23 -6.08
N ARG A 99 1.77 -32.23 -5.99
CA ARG A 99 1.62 -33.26 -7.03
C ARG A 99 0.19 -33.40 -7.48
N ARG A 100 0.04 -33.66 -8.78
CA ARG A 100 -1.23 -34.01 -9.40
C ARG A 100 -0.97 -35.18 -10.32
N ASN A 101 -1.65 -36.30 -10.08
CA ASN A 101 -1.40 -37.57 -10.80
C ASN A 101 0.07 -38.04 -10.72
N GLY A 102 0.73 -37.78 -9.59
CA GLY A 102 2.15 -38.09 -9.40
C GLY A 102 3.13 -37.11 -10.05
N VAL A 103 2.65 -36.18 -10.88
CA VAL A 103 3.48 -35.17 -11.58
C VAL A 103 3.62 -33.92 -10.70
N ALA A 104 4.85 -33.39 -10.58
CA ALA A 104 5.09 -32.13 -9.89
C ALA A 104 4.26 -31.01 -10.54
N THR A 105 3.55 -30.26 -9.72
CA THR A 105 2.54 -29.29 -10.16
C THR A 105 2.66 -28.01 -9.35
N VAL A 106 2.54 -26.88 -10.03
CA VAL A 106 2.53 -25.55 -9.40
C VAL A 106 1.24 -24.82 -9.75
N GLN A 107 0.63 -24.21 -8.74
CA GLN A 107 -0.57 -23.38 -8.87
C GLN A 107 -0.31 -22.03 -8.19
N ALA A 108 -0.62 -20.93 -8.87
CA ALA A 108 -0.59 -19.60 -8.25
C ALA A 108 -1.84 -19.37 -7.39
N ALA A 109 -1.67 -18.59 -6.32
CA ALA A 109 -2.78 -18.07 -5.55
C ALA A 109 -2.53 -16.60 -5.19
N ASP A 110 -3.60 -15.81 -5.15
CA ASP A 110 -3.51 -14.36 -4.93
C ASP A 110 -4.64 -13.89 -4.01
N ALA A 111 -4.29 -13.08 -3.02
CA ALA A 111 -5.21 -12.60 -2.00
C ALA A 111 -5.94 -11.35 -2.51
N LYS A 112 -7.28 -11.41 -2.55
CA LYS A 112 -8.12 -10.31 -2.98
C LYS A 112 -9.28 -10.10 -2.02
N PHE A 113 -9.23 -9.01 -1.25
CA PHE A 113 -10.31 -8.68 -0.32
C PHE A 113 -11.65 -8.40 -1.03
N SER A 114 -11.59 -7.89 -2.27
CA SER A 114 -12.73 -7.78 -3.18
C SER A 114 -12.43 -8.44 -4.52
N VAL A 115 -13.28 -9.39 -4.90
CA VAL A 115 -13.21 -10.09 -6.19
C VAL A 115 -13.34 -9.16 -7.40
N GLU A 116 -13.89 -7.95 -7.24
CA GLU A 116 -13.94 -6.94 -8.30
C GLU A 116 -12.54 -6.53 -8.80
N THR A 117 -11.55 -6.59 -7.92
CA THR A 117 -10.16 -6.23 -8.22
C THR A 117 -9.34 -7.41 -8.76
N ALA A 118 -9.89 -8.63 -8.71
CA ALA A 118 -9.24 -9.81 -9.25
C ALA A 118 -9.22 -9.79 -10.78
N ARG A 119 -8.09 -10.20 -11.37
CA ARG A 119 -7.90 -10.35 -12.81
C ARG A 119 -7.30 -11.72 -13.06
N ALA A 120 -7.98 -12.60 -13.80
CA ALA A 120 -7.56 -13.98 -14.03
C ALA A 120 -6.08 -14.11 -14.47
N LYS A 121 -5.58 -13.15 -15.26
CA LYS A 121 -4.18 -13.08 -15.68
C LYS A 121 -3.18 -13.11 -14.51
N GLN A 122 -3.52 -12.57 -13.33
CA GLN A 122 -2.64 -12.50 -12.15
C GLN A 122 -2.20 -13.87 -11.62
N VAL A 123 -3.04 -14.88 -11.81
CA VAL A 123 -2.83 -16.24 -11.30
C VAL A 123 -2.76 -17.26 -12.44
N SER A 124 -2.48 -16.80 -13.67
CA SER A 124 -2.46 -17.68 -14.83
C SER A 124 -1.18 -18.53 -14.90
N PRO A 125 -1.22 -19.69 -15.57
CA PRO A 125 -0.04 -20.51 -15.80
C PRO A 125 1.13 -19.74 -16.43
N GLU A 126 0.85 -18.78 -17.31
CA GLU A 126 1.88 -17.96 -17.96
C GLU A 126 2.64 -17.06 -16.98
N VAL A 127 1.96 -16.56 -15.94
CA VAL A 127 2.62 -15.79 -14.86
C VAL A 127 3.57 -16.70 -14.07
N VAL A 128 3.12 -17.90 -13.71
CA VAL A 128 3.97 -18.87 -13.00
C VAL A 128 5.17 -19.26 -13.85
N LEU A 129 4.97 -19.51 -15.14
CA LEU A 129 6.06 -19.81 -16.08
C LEU A 129 7.09 -18.67 -16.12
N GLY A 130 6.64 -17.43 -16.19
CA GLY A 130 7.51 -16.25 -16.15
C GLY A 130 8.32 -16.16 -14.86
N LEU A 131 7.70 -16.45 -13.72
CA LEU A 131 8.36 -16.46 -12.40
C LEU A 131 9.37 -17.59 -12.25
N LEU A 132 9.10 -18.79 -12.77
CA LEU A 132 10.06 -19.89 -12.80
C LEU A 132 11.31 -19.53 -13.62
N GLY A 133 11.20 -18.63 -14.60
CA GLY A 133 12.34 -18.04 -15.29
C GLY A 133 13.29 -17.23 -14.40
N LEU A 134 12.89 -16.88 -13.17
CA LEU A 134 13.70 -16.19 -12.17
C LEU A 134 14.43 -17.15 -11.21
N ARG A 135 14.32 -18.47 -11.41
CA ARG A 135 14.84 -19.51 -10.48
C ARG A 135 16.32 -19.37 -10.14
N HIS A 136 17.13 -18.87 -11.06
CA HIS A 136 18.57 -18.67 -10.83
C HIS A 136 18.86 -17.47 -9.94
N GLU A 137 18.00 -16.45 -9.95
CA GLU A 137 18.13 -15.27 -9.10
C GLU A 137 17.45 -15.44 -7.73
N LEU A 138 16.49 -16.36 -7.64
CA LEU A 138 15.69 -16.63 -6.43
C LEU A 138 15.71 -18.13 -6.04
N PRO A 139 16.90 -18.74 -5.86
CA PRO A 139 17.02 -20.19 -5.70
C PRO A 139 16.25 -20.73 -4.49
N ARG A 140 16.15 -19.95 -3.39
CA ARG A 140 15.42 -20.35 -2.17
C ARG A 140 13.90 -20.45 -2.38
N VAL A 141 13.32 -19.57 -3.18
CA VAL A 141 11.86 -19.53 -3.43
C VAL A 141 11.42 -20.72 -4.29
N PHE A 142 12.27 -21.10 -5.25
CA PHE A 142 11.98 -22.16 -6.21
C PHE A 142 12.70 -23.48 -5.89
N GLU A 143 13.24 -23.62 -4.68
CA GLU A 143 13.98 -24.81 -4.25
C GLU A 143 13.07 -26.05 -4.30
N GLY A 144 13.52 -27.14 -4.91
CA GLY A 144 12.72 -28.36 -4.99
C GLY A 144 11.44 -28.25 -5.83
N ILE A 145 11.32 -27.24 -6.71
CA ILE A 145 10.39 -27.30 -7.85
C ILE A 145 11.14 -27.96 -9.01
N ASP A 146 10.51 -28.96 -9.64
CA ASP A 146 11.03 -29.60 -10.84
C ASP A 146 11.31 -28.57 -11.94
N ALA A 147 12.25 -28.86 -12.84
CA ALA A 147 12.63 -27.92 -13.90
C ALA A 147 11.50 -27.63 -14.90
N ASP A 148 10.57 -28.59 -15.04
CA ASP A 148 9.41 -28.50 -15.93
C ASP A 148 8.16 -29.04 -15.21
N PRO A 149 7.62 -28.28 -14.23
CA PRO A 149 6.45 -28.71 -13.49
C PRO A 149 5.19 -28.49 -14.33
N MET A 150 4.15 -29.29 -14.10
CA MET A 150 2.84 -29.00 -14.66
C MET A 150 2.27 -27.70 -14.05
N LEU A 151 1.92 -26.74 -14.88
CA LEU A 151 1.31 -25.48 -14.45
C LEU A 151 -0.21 -25.58 -14.62
N VAL A 152 -0.96 -25.27 -13.56
CA VAL A 152 -2.43 -25.33 -13.56
C VAL A 152 -3.05 -23.96 -13.29
N PRO A 153 -4.32 -23.71 -13.68
CA PRO A 153 -5.00 -22.45 -13.39
C PRO A 153 -4.98 -22.12 -11.89
N GLY A 154 -4.63 -20.89 -11.57
CA GLY A 154 -4.57 -20.42 -10.19
C GLY A 154 -5.92 -20.03 -9.60
N VAL A 155 -5.88 -19.58 -8.33
CA VAL A 155 -7.07 -19.23 -7.56
C VAL A 155 -6.92 -17.91 -6.82
N PHE A 156 -8.03 -17.26 -6.49
CA PHE A 156 -8.07 -16.09 -5.62
C PHE A 156 -8.59 -16.47 -4.25
N LEU A 157 -7.91 -16.01 -3.20
CA LEU A 157 -8.41 -16.09 -1.83
C LEU A 157 -9.21 -14.82 -1.53
N CYS A 158 -10.52 -14.96 -1.38
CA CYS A 158 -11.45 -13.87 -1.11
C CYS A 158 -12.21 -14.12 0.21
N PRO A 159 -12.56 -13.07 0.97
CA PRO A 159 -13.32 -13.27 2.21
C PRO A 159 -14.70 -13.86 1.91
N ASP A 160 -15.13 -14.79 2.75
CA ASP A 160 -16.48 -15.33 2.75
C ASP A 160 -17.44 -14.34 3.42
N TYR A 161 -17.93 -13.39 2.63
CA TYR A 161 -18.84 -12.34 3.12
C TYR A 161 -19.81 -11.88 2.02
N PRO A 162 -20.89 -11.15 2.38
CA PRO A 162 -21.97 -10.82 1.46
C PRO A 162 -21.52 -10.16 0.14
N LEU A 163 -20.46 -9.34 0.17
CA LEU A 163 -19.98 -8.64 -1.03
C LEU A 163 -19.36 -9.61 -2.04
N THR A 164 -18.51 -10.56 -1.63
CA THR A 164 -17.94 -11.58 -2.54
C THR A 164 -19.05 -12.37 -3.23
N HIS A 165 -20.03 -12.86 -2.47
CA HIS A 165 -21.17 -13.59 -3.03
C HIS A 165 -21.98 -12.76 -4.01
N LEU A 166 -22.22 -11.49 -3.70
CA LEU A 166 -22.98 -10.58 -4.55
C LEU A 166 -22.24 -10.31 -5.86
N MET A 167 -20.92 -10.08 -5.81
CA MET A 167 -20.07 -9.85 -6.99
C MET A 167 -19.94 -11.09 -7.88
N LEU A 168 -19.92 -12.30 -7.30
CA LEU A 168 -19.89 -13.55 -8.06
C LEU A 168 -21.24 -13.87 -8.72
N ARG A 169 -22.36 -13.52 -8.06
CA ARG A 169 -23.72 -13.78 -8.58
C ARG A 169 -24.22 -12.73 -9.59
N ARG A 170 -23.72 -11.49 -9.51
CA ARG A 170 -24.25 -10.35 -10.27
C ARG A 170 -23.14 -9.49 -10.87
N ARG A 171 -23.43 -8.82 -11.99
CA ARG A 171 -22.68 -7.64 -12.45
C ARG A 171 -23.03 -6.42 -11.57
N HIS A 172 -22.71 -6.44 -10.29
CA HIS A 172 -22.74 -5.25 -9.44
C HIS A 172 -21.28 -4.85 -9.18
N GLY A 173 -21.00 -3.56 -8.95
CA GLY A 173 -19.64 -3.01 -8.92
C GLY A 173 -19.40 -1.99 -10.04
N ILE A 174 -18.28 -1.26 -9.96
CA ILE A 174 -17.83 -0.30 -10.97
C ILE A 174 -17.27 -1.06 -12.19
N VAL A 175 -16.74 -2.27 -11.97
CA VAL A 175 -16.11 -3.11 -12.99
C VAL A 175 -16.75 -4.51 -13.02
N ARG A 176 -16.96 -5.05 -14.22
CA ARG A 176 -17.42 -6.44 -14.39
C ARG A 176 -16.35 -7.40 -13.87
N THR A 177 -16.74 -8.33 -13.00
CA THR A 177 -15.87 -9.42 -12.54
C THR A 177 -15.35 -10.23 -13.73
N THR A 178 -14.04 -10.44 -13.78
CA THR A 178 -13.35 -11.18 -14.86
C THR A 178 -12.95 -12.59 -14.44
N VAL A 179 -13.39 -13.03 -13.26
CA VAL A 179 -13.05 -14.31 -12.65
C VAL A 179 -14.34 -15.10 -12.40
N HIS A 180 -14.23 -16.41 -12.51
CA HIS A 180 -15.30 -17.38 -12.32
C HIS A 180 -15.36 -17.86 -10.86
N ALA A 181 -16.48 -18.46 -10.46
CA ALA A 181 -16.68 -18.87 -9.07
C ALA A 181 -15.71 -20.00 -8.66
N GLU A 182 -15.40 -20.90 -9.59
CA GLU A 182 -14.41 -21.97 -9.46
C GLU A 182 -12.98 -21.47 -9.27
N GLU A 183 -12.67 -20.23 -9.68
CA GLU A 183 -11.38 -19.57 -9.46
C GLU A 183 -11.30 -18.88 -8.09
N VAL A 184 -12.38 -18.87 -7.30
CA VAL A 184 -12.44 -18.15 -6.02
C VAL A 184 -12.60 -19.12 -4.85
N VAL A 185 -11.62 -19.08 -3.95
CA VAL A 185 -11.67 -19.75 -2.65
C VAL A 185 -12.23 -18.76 -1.62
N LEU A 186 -13.37 -19.10 -1.05
CA LEU A 186 -13.99 -18.34 0.04
C LEU A 186 -13.27 -18.69 1.35
N VAL A 187 -12.68 -17.67 1.96
CA VAL A 187 -11.91 -17.78 3.21
C VAL A 187 -12.75 -17.21 4.35
N PRO A 188 -13.10 -18.04 5.37
CA PRO A 188 -13.83 -17.56 6.52
C PRO A 188 -12.96 -16.58 7.33
N VAL A 189 -13.55 -15.47 7.76
CA VAL A 189 -12.86 -14.45 8.55
C VAL A 189 -13.81 -13.86 9.59
N ALA A 190 -13.35 -13.79 10.83
CA ALA A 190 -14.08 -13.14 11.90
C ALA A 190 -13.84 -11.61 11.82
N PRO A 191 -14.89 -10.76 11.77
CA PRO A 191 -14.73 -9.32 11.57
C PRO A 191 -13.89 -8.63 12.66
N ASP A 192 -14.13 -8.99 13.91
CA ASP A 192 -13.39 -8.50 15.08
C ASP A 192 -11.89 -8.81 14.97
N ALA A 193 -11.53 -10.06 14.67
CA ALA A 193 -10.13 -10.48 14.51
C ALA A 193 -9.45 -9.87 13.27
N PHE A 194 -10.23 -9.50 12.25
CA PHE A 194 -9.71 -8.87 11.05
C PHE A 194 -9.32 -7.41 11.29
N PHE A 195 -10.25 -6.61 11.84
CA PHE A 195 -10.06 -5.17 12.00
C PHE A 195 -9.33 -4.77 13.28
N ALA A 196 -9.45 -5.52 14.38
CA ALA A 196 -8.82 -5.17 15.67
C ALA A 196 -7.31 -4.82 15.61
N PRO A 197 -6.46 -5.53 14.83
CA PRO A 197 -5.02 -5.20 14.77
C PRO A 197 -4.69 -4.04 13.82
N LEU A 198 -5.65 -3.52 13.05
CA LEU A 198 -5.39 -2.48 12.06
C LEU A 198 -5.29 -1.09 12.70
N GLU A 199 -4.31 -0.31 12.23
CA GLU A 199 -4.19 1.11 12.57
C GLU A 199 -5.48 1.86 12.20
N GLY A 200 -6.08 2.53 13.17
CA GLY A 200 -7.33 3.29 13.04
C GLY A 200 -8.59 2.53 13.43
N ALA A 201 -8.51 1.25 13.81
CA ALA A 201 -9.67 0.49 14.27
C ALA A 201 -10.40 1.15 15.45
N ARG A 202 -9.67 1.84 16.33
CA ARG A 202 -10.24 2.57 17.49
C ARG A 202 -11.18 3.73 17.09
N VAL A 203 -11.02 4.26 15.87
CA VAL A 203 -11.84 5.37 15.36
C VAL A 203 -13.18 4.84 14.79
N MET A 204 -13.32 3.53 14.56
CA MET A 204 -14.56 2.95 14.03
C MET A 204 -15.73 3.10 15.01
N ALA A 205 -15.51 2.86 16.30
CA ALA A 205 -16.55 2.88 17.33
C ALA A 205 -17.31 4.23 17.43
N PRO A 206 -16.64 5.40 17.57
CA PRO A 206 -17.35 6.67 17.63
C PRO A 206 -18.13 6.97 16.34
N LEU A 207 -17.66 6.53 15.18
CA LEU A 207 -18.35 6.70 13.90
C LEU A 207 -19.59 5.79 13.80
N ALA A 208 -19.45 4.51 14.16
CA ALA A 208 -20.55 3.56 14.16
C ALA A 208 -21.68 3.96 15.13
N ALA A 209 -21.32 4.60 16.25
CA ALA A 209 -22.29 5.11 17.21
C ALA A 209 -23.20 6.21 16.63
N VAL A 210 -22.73 7.00 15.64
CA VAL A 210 -23.55 8.05 15.00
C VAL A 210 -24.69 7.43 14.20
N ASP A 211 -24.39 6.43 13.36
CA ASP A 211 -25.41 5.83 12.50
C ASP A 211 -26.28 4.81 13.25
N ALA A 212 -25.76 4.22 14.34
CA ALA A 212 -26.42 3.23 15.19
C ALA A 212 -27.13 2.11 14.40
N LEU A 213 -26.45 1.56 13.39
CA LEU A 213 -26.98 0.50 12.54
C LEU A 213 -27.35 -0.75 13.36
N PRO A 214 -28.33 -1.57 12.91
CA PRO A 214 -28.78 -2.76 13.62
C PRO A 214 -27.77 -3.92 13.65
N VAL A 215 -26.59 -3.74 13.05
CA VAL A 215 -25.51 -4.73 12.96
C VAL A 215 -24.21 -4.04 13.36
N SER A 216 -23.43 -4.68 14.23
CA SER A 216 -22.17 -4.14 14.74
C SER A 216 -20.98 -4.45 13.82
N THR A 217 -19.89 -3.70 13.99
CA THR A 217 -18.61 -3.90 13.30
C THR A 217 -17.99 -5.28 13.56
N ASP A 218 -18.25 -5.83 14.74
CA ASP A 218 -17.64 -7.09 15.20
C ASP A 218 -18.42 -8.30 14.68
N ALA A 219 -19.70 -8.11 14.32
CA ALA A 219 -20.57 -9.16 13.80
C ALA A 219 -20.55 -9.26 12.26
N SER A 220 -20.22 -8.17 11.55
CA SER A 220 -20.27 -8.12 10.09
C SER A 220 -19.02 -7.53 9.48
N LEU A 221 -18.37 -8.30 8.61
CA LEU A 221 -17.19 -7.85 7.86
C LEU A 221 -17.54 -6.68 6.93
N LEU A 222 -18.79 -6.62 6.44
CA LEU A 222 -19.23 -5.55 5.55
C LEU A 222 -19.44 -4.23 6.32
N VAL A 223 -20.01 -4.31 7.52
CA VAL A 223 -20.15 -3.16 8.44
C VAL A 223 -18.76 -2.69 8.90
N GLY A 224 -17.91 -3.63 9.31
CA GLY A 224 -16.53 -3.35 9.69
C GLY A 224 -15.75 -2.66 8.56
N LEU A 225 -15.87 -3.14 7.31
CA LEU A 225 -15.23 -2.51 6.16
C LEU A 225 -15.71 -1.07 5.93
N TYR A 226 -17.02 -0.83 6.02
CA TYR A 226 -17.58 0.51 5.88
C TYR A 226 -17.00 1.47 6.93
N TYR A 227 -17.10 1.12 8.21
CA TYR A 227 -16.61 1.97 9.28
C TYR A 227 -15.09 2.07 9.32
N PHE A 228 -14.36 1.04 8.90
CA PHE A 228 -12.91 1.14 8.74
C PHE A 228 -12.54 2.14 7.63
N ARG A 229 -13.27 2.16 6.51
CA ARG A 229 -13.09 3.19 5.46
C ARG A 229 -13.34 4.59 6.02
N LEU A 230 -14.42 4.77 6.78
CA LEU A 230 -14.70 6.05 7.43
C LEU A 230 -13.61 6.43 8.45
N ALA A 231 -13.14 5.49 9.26
CA ALA A 231 -12.03 5.70 10.20
C ALA A 231 -10.75 6.16 9.50
N ARG A 232 -10.38 5.53 8.37
CA ARG A 232 -9.22 5.97 7.59
C ARG A 232 -9.44 7.32 6.91
N ALA A 233 -10.65 7.63 6.48
CA ALA A 233 -10.99 8.95 5.97
C ALA A 233 -10.89 10.05 7.06
N ALA A 234 -11.31 9.76 8.30
CA ALA A 234 -11.08 10.63 9.46
C ALA A 234 -9.59 10.87 9.72
N ILE A 235 -8.79 9.80 9.73
CA ILE A 235 -7.33 9.88 9.88
C ILE A 235 -6.71 10.73 8.77
N GLY A 236 -7.15 10.55 7.52
CA GLY A 236 -6.71 11.38 6.40
C GLY A 236 -7.02 12.86 6.60
N CYS A 237 -8.23 13.20 7.07
CA CYS A 237 -8.61 14.58 7.36
C CYS A 237 -7.78 15.16 8.53
N TRP A 238 -7.58 14.38 9.59
CA TRP A 238 -6.74 14.79 10.73
C TRP A 238 -5.28 15.04 10.32
N ILE A 239 -4.70 14.15 9.51
CA ILE A 239 -3.35 14.33 8.96
C ILE A 239 -3.29 15.61 8.12
N ASP A 240 -4.26 15.84 7.24
CA ASP A 240 -4.32 17.06 6.42
C ASP A 240 -4.35 18.31 7.29
N ALA A 241 -5.13 18.28 8.38
CA ALA A 241 -5.33 19.38 9.32
C ALA A 241 -4.11 19.67 10.20
N THR A 242 -3.32 18.65 10.55
CA THR A 242 -2.28 18.77 11.60
C THR A 242 -0.86 18.67 11.07
N LYS A 243 -0.64 18.03 9.92
CA LYS A 243 0.70 17.82 9.37
C LYS A 243 1.37 19.18 9.07
N PRO A 244 2.54 19.50 9.64
CA PRO A 244 3.31 20.68 9.26
C PRO A 244 3.46 20.88 7.75
N LEU A 245 3.45 22.13 7.28
CA LEU A 245 3.45 22.45 5.85
C LEU A 245 4.83 22.26 5.18
N LEU A 246 5.93 22.35 5.94
CA LEU A 246 7.32 22.17 5.47
C LEU A 246 7.91 20.79 5.80
N LEU A 247 7.07 19.79 6.03
CA LEU A 247 7.54 18.43 6.28
C LEU A 247 8.14 17.77 5.04
N PHE A 248 9.15 16.94 5.25
CA PHE A 248 9.77 16.12 4.21
C PHE A 248 9.91 14.68 4.69
N ASP A 249 9.46 13.73 3.87
CA ASP A 249 9.52 12.26 4.02
C ASP A 249 9.06 11.62 5.34
N ASP A 250 8.77 12.37 6.41
CA ASP A 250 8.12 11.77 7.58
C ASP A 250 6.68 11.40 7.19
N LYS A 251 6.40 10.10 7.18
CA LYS A 251 5.04 9.59 7.24
C LYS A 251 4.50 10.00 8.61
N PRO A 252 3.53 10.93 8.70
CA PRO A 252 2.99 11.31 9.99
C PRO A 252 2.33 10.06 10.58
N THR A 253 2.80 9.63 11.75
CA THR A 253 2.11 8.60 12.53
C THR A 253 0.85 9.24 13.10
N PRO A 254 -0.35 8.74 12.76
CA PRO A 254 -1.57 9.32 13.29
C PRO A 254 -1.67 9.07 14.80
N ASP A 255 -2.05 10.09 15.55
CA ASP A 255 -2.43 9.93 16.96
C ASP A 255 -3.87 9.44 17.01
N GLU A 256 -4.07 8.13 16.96
CA GLU A 256 -5.40 7.51 16.93
C GLU A 256 -6.30 7.95 18.08
N ALA A 257 -5.74 8.19 19.26
CA ALA A 257 -6.52 8.63 20.42
C ALA A 257 -7.08 10.04 20.18
N ARG A 258 -6.28 10.94 19.62
CA ARG A 258 -6.75 12.28 19.22
C ARG A 258 -7.74 12.22 18.07
N VAL A 259 -7.51 11.38 17.06
CA VAL A 259 -8.46 11.23 15.95
C VAL A 259 -9.80 10.70 16.44
N ALA A 260 -9.80 9.70 17.34
CA ALA A 260 -11.01 9.16 17.93
C ALA A 260 -11.75 10.19 18.80
N ALA A 261 -11.01 11.00 19.58
CA ALA A 261 -11.59 12.09 20.37
C ALA A 261 -12.23 13.16 19.48
N GLU A 262 -11.53 13.63 18.44
CA GLU A 262 -12.08 14.62 17.50
C GLU A 262 -13.29 14.05 16.72
N ALA A 263 -13.22 12.78 16.31
CA ALA A 263 -14.38 12.11 15.70
C ALA A 263 -15.58 12.05 16.66
N GLY A 264 -15.34 11.77 17.95
CA GLY A 264 -16.35 11.79 19.00
C GLY A 264 -16.95 13.17 19.25
N GLU A 265 -16.14 14.22 19.25
CA GLU A 265 -16.61 15.61 19.39
C GLU A 265 -17.46 16.02 18.18
N ARG A 266 -16.99 15.75 16.96
CA ARG A 266 -17.72 16.03 15.71
C ARG A 266 -19.01 15.19 15.59
N ALA A 267 -19.05 14.00 16.18
CA ALA A 267 -20.22 13.13 16.21
C ALA A 267 -21.39 13.73 16.96
N THR A 268 -21.15 14.60 17.96
CA THR A 268 -22.21 15.19 18.79
C THR A 268 -23.24 16.02 18.00
N THR A 269 -22.86 16.55 16.84
CA THR A 269 -23.72 17.38 15.97
C THR A 269 -23.96 16.74 14.60
N ALA A 270 -23.51 15.50 14.39
CA ALA A 270 -23.59 14.85 13.10
C ALA A 270 -24.88 14.05 12.92
N GLU A 271 -25.51 14.20 11.76
CA GLU A 271 -26.68 13.40 11.36
C GLU A 271 -26.31 11.99 10.90
N SER A 272 -25.11 11.81 10.35
CA SER A 272 -24.55 10.50 9.97
C SER A 272 -23.02 10.52 10.01
N ALA A 273 -22.40 9.36 10.13
CA ALA A 273 -20.95 9.20 10.13
C ALA A 273 -20.33 9.65 8.79
N PHE A 274 -20.99 9.37 7.68
CA PHE A 274 -20.53 9.86 6.37
C PHE A 274 -20.66 11.38 6.25
N GLY A 275 -21.78 11.95 6.69
CA GLY A 275 -21.98 13.41 6.69
C GLY A 275 -20.96 14.14 7.58
N LEU A 276 -20.57 13.54 8.70
CA LEU A 276 -19.47 14.01 9.54
C LEU A 276 -18.18 14.15 8.75
N LEU A 277 -17.79 13.12 7.99
CA LEU A 277 -16.55 13.16 7.21
C LEU A 277 -16.58 14.11 6.03
N LEU A 278 -17.74 14.31 5.40
CA LEU A 278 -17.87 15.31 4.34
C LEU A 278 -17.57 16.71 4.90
N ARG A 279 -18.16 17.07 6.05
CA ARG A 279 -17.89 18.35 6.72
C ARG A 279 -16.44 18.46 7.18
N TRP A 280 -15.90 17.42 7.80
CA TRP A 280 -14.49 17.44 8.21
C TRP A 280 -13.56 17.61 7.00
N ASN A 281 -13.86 16.94 5.88
CA ASN A 281 -13.11 17.10 4.65
C ASN A 281 -13.17 18.54 4.07
N GLU A 282 -14.31 19.22 4.21
CA GLU A 282 -14.49 20.62 3.82
C GLU A 282 -13.69 21.56 4.74
N ASP A 283 -13.75 21.35 6.06
CA ASP A 283 -13.03 22.17 7.05
C ASP A 283 -11.51 22.21 6.77
N VAL A 284 -10.94 21.06 6.37
CA VAL A 284 -9.50 20.95 6.11
C VAL A 284 -9.10 21.46 4.72
N GLN A 285 -10.06 21.84 3.87
CA GLN A 285 -9.77 22.32 2.51
C GLN A 285 -8.94 23.62 2.52
N ALA A 286 -9.20 24.51 3.48
CA ALA A 286 -8.39 25.71 3.65
C ALA A 286 -6.92 25.36 3.94
N VAL A 287 -6.67 24.38 4.80
CA VAL A 287 -5.31 23.90 5.11
C VAL A 287 -4.65 23.26 3.89
N ARG A 288 -5.39 22.49 3.08
CA ARG A 288 -4.86 21.93 1.82
C ARG A 288 -4.44 23.03 0.84
N ASN A 289 -5.21 24.10 0.75
CA ASN A 289 -4.86 25.26 -0.08
C ASN A 289 -3.59 25.95 0.44
N GLN A 290 -3.44 26.11 1.77
CA GLN A 290 -2.21 26.63 2.38
C GLN A 290 -1.01 25.73 2.05
N ARG A 291 -1.17 24.40 2.14
CA ARG A 291 -0.13 23.42 1.81
C ARG A 291 0.30 23.55 0.35
N ALA A 292 -0.65 23.61 -0.58
CA ALA A 292 -0.36 23.78 -2.00
C ALA A 292 0.42 25.09 -2.27
N ALA A 293 0.05 26.19 -1.61
CA ALA A 293 0.77 27.46 -1.73
C ALA A 293 2.20 27.37 -1.19
N VAL A 294 2.39 26.74 -0.02
CA VAL A 294 3.73 26.49 0.54
C VAL A 294 4.55 25.60 -0.38
N ASP A 295 3.96 24.55 -0.94
CA ASP A 295 4.66 23.62 -1.83
C ASP A 295 5.16 24.27 -3.13
N GLN A 296 4.43 25.26 -3.65
CA GLN A 296 4.86 26.06 -4.81
C GLN A 296 6.12 26.88 -4.51
N VAL A 297 6.23 27.44 -3.30
CA VAL A 297 7.35 28.31 -2.93
C VAL A 297 8.54 27.52 -2.35
N ALA A 298 8.26 26.41 -1.67
CA ALA A 298 9.25 25.50 -1.07
C ALA A 298 9.74 24.41 -2.05
N GLY A 299 9.35 24.50 -3.33
CA GLY A 299 9.82 23.61 -4.38
C GLY A 299 11.33 23.72 -4.59
N LEU A 300 11.96 22.62 -4.98
CA LEU A 300 13.38 22.60 -5.32
C LEU A 300 13.62 23.44 -6.60
N PRO A 301 14.45 24.50 -6.57
CA PRO A 301 14.59 25.46 -7.69
C PRO A 301 15.57 24.94 -8.76
N ILE A 302 15.40 23.68 -9.18
CA ILE A 302 16.13 23.11 -10.31
C ILE A 302 15.20 22.25 -11.16
N HIS A 303 15.18 22.54 -12.45
CA HIS A 303 14.37 21.81 -13.41
C HIS A 303 14.94 20.42 -13.67
N ASN A 304 14.08 19.44 -13.96
CA ASN A 304 14.51 18.05 -14.21
C ASN A 304 15.54 17.94 -15.35
N ARG A 305 15.43 18.78 -16.38
CA ARG A 305 16.37 18.79 -17.51
C ARG A 305 17.76 19.25 -17.08
N GLU A 306 17.83 20.31 -16.28
CA GLU A 306 19.08 20.86 -15.75
C GLU A 306 19.72 19.90 -14.74
N LEU A 307 18.93 19.38 -13.79
CA LEU A 307 19.41 18.39 -12.84
C LEU A 307 19.95 17.15 -13.54
N ARG A 308 19.30 16.66 -14.61
CA ARG A 308 19.79 15.52 -15.39
C ARG A 308 21.16 15.82 -16.02
N ALA A 309 21.29 16.95 -16.69
CA ALA A 309 22.55 17.33 -17.33
C ALA A 309 23.69 17.44 -16.29
N GLU A 310 23.39 17.97 -15.12
CA GLU A 310 24.37 18.11 -14.04
C GLU A 310 24.75 16.77 -13.42
N VAL A 311 23.79 15.87 -13.21
CA VAL A 311 24.04 14.50 -12.73
C VAL A 311 24.92 13.72 -13.72
N GLU A 312 24.65 13.81 -15.02
CA GLU A 312 25.45 13.17 -16.07
C GLU A 312 26.89 13.73 -16.10
N ARG A 313 27.03 15.06 -16.05
CA ARG A 313 28.33 15.74 -16.02
C ARG A 313 29.16 15.33 -14.80
N LEU A 314 28.55 15.28 -13.62
CA LEU A 314 29.21 14.91 -12.37
C LEU A 314 29.57 13.43 -12.34
N ALA A 315 28.68 12.53 -12.79
CA ALA A 315 28.96 11.10 -12.87
C ALA A 315 30.16 10.82 -13.79
N LEU A 316 30.22 11.48 -14.95
CA LEU A 316 31.36 11.39 -15.87
C LEU A 316 32.65 11.90 -15.22
N ALA A 317 32.60 13.04 -14.54
CA ALA A 317 33.77 13.60 -13.84
C ALA A 317 34.28 12.70 -12.70
N LEU A 318 33.39 11.90 -12.10
CA LEU A 318 33.71 10.90 -11.09
C LEU A 318 34.13 9.54 -11.67
N GLY A 319 34.18 9.40 -13.00
CA GLY A 319 34.54 8.16 -13.68
C GLY A 319 33.49 7.05 -13.54
N ALA A 320 32.25 7.38 -13.17
CA ALA A 320 31.18 6.40 -13.08
C ALA A 320 30.74 5.96 -14.49
N PRO A 321 30.63 4.65 -14.76
CA PRO A 321 30.21 4.15 -16.07
C PRO A 321 28.75 4.53 -16.41
N GLU A 322 27.91 4.67 -15.38
CA GLU A 322 26.52 5.10 -15.50
C GLU A 322 26.15 6.12 -14.42
N PRO A 323 25.34 7.15 -14.76
CA PRO A 323 24.85 8.10 -13.79
C PRO A 323 23.89 7.46 -12.76
N PRO A 324 23.81 7.99 -11.53
CA PRO A 324 22.75 7.65 -10.59
C PRO A 324 21.36 7.93 -11.14
N SER A 325 20.35 7.23 -10.61
CA SER A 325 18.96 7.48 -10.99
C SER A 325 18.54 8.91 -10.62
N LEU A 326 18.00 9.66 -11.58
CA LEU A 326 17.50 11.02 -11.37
C LEU A 326 16.46 11.08 -10.23
N ASN A 327 15.63 10.04 -10.08
CA ASN A 327 14.65 9.97 -9.01
C ASN A 327 15.31 9.84 -7.63
N GLN A 328 16.39 9.07 -7.51
CA GLN A 328 17.14 8.93 -6.26
C GLN A 328 17.82 10.25 -5.88
N VAL A 329 18.46 10.92 -6.86
CA VAL A 329 19.08 12.23 -6.67
C VAL A 329 18.03 13.25 -6.24
N ARG A 330 16.93 13.38 -7.00
CA ARG A 330 15.87 14.36 -6.73
C ARG A 330 15.22 14.15 -5.35
N ARG A 331 15.02 12.90 -4.93
CA ARG A 331 14.50 12.59 -3.58
C ARG A 331 15.46 13.05 -2.48
N ARG A 332 16.74 12.67 -2.55
CA ARG A 332 17.76 13.07 -1.55
C ARG A 332 17.96 14.59 -1.51
N LEU A 333 17.97 15.22 -2.68
CA LEU A 333 18.14 16.66 -2.81
C LEU A 333 16.92 17.43 -2.29
N GLY A 334 15.71 16.96 -2.62
CA GLY A 334 14.47 17.49 -2.05
C GLY A 334 14.42 17.36 -0.53
N ALA A 335 14.99 16.28 0.01
CA ALA A 335 15.11 16.04 1.45
C ALA A 335 15.90 17.12 2.14
N TRP A 336 17.12 17.30 1.66
CA TRP A 336 18.01 18.32 2.15
C TRP A 336 17.38 19.71 2.02
N TRP A 337 16.82 20.04 0.85
CA TRP A 337 16.22 21.35 0.59
C TRP A 337 15.11 21.69 1.56
N ARG A 338 14.13 20.79 1.73
CA ARG A 338 13.02 20.98 2.67
C ARG A 338 13.49 20.98 4.12
N GLY A 339 14.47 20.15 4.47
CA GLY A 339 15.10 20.14 5.79
C GLY A 339 15.74 21.48 6.14
N GLU A 340 16.50 22.07 5.22
CA GLU A 340 17.15 23.38 5.39
C GLU A 340 16.12 24.52 5.45
N LEU A 341 15.09 24.49 4.60
CA LEU A 341 13.98 25.44 4.68
C LEU A 341 13.31 25.39 6.06
N ARG A 342 12.97 24.18 6.54
CA ARG A 342 12.36 23.98 7.86
C ARG A 342 13.28 24.42 9.00
N ALA A 343 14.59 24.15 8.92
CA ALA A 343 15.55 24.54 9.96
C ALA A 343 15.66 26.06 10.13
N ARG A 344 15.49 26.82 9.04
CA ARG A 344 15.64 28.28 9.03
C ARG A 344 14.32 29.03 9.23
N VAL A 345 13.22 28.54 8.66
CA VAL A 345 11.87 29.14 8.79
C VAL A 345 11.21 28.70 10.09
N GLY A 346 11.55 27.50 10.59
CA GLY A 346 10.82 26.84 11.67
C GLY A 346 9.65 26.00 11.16
N PRO A 347 8.94 25.31 12.08
CA PRO A 347 7.76 24.52 11.72
C PRO A 347 6.59 25.44 11.35
N LEU A 348 6.00 25.20 10.17
CA LEU A 348 4.74 25.84 9.78
C LEU A 348 3.58 24.91 10.15
N ALA A 349 3.05 25.08 11.37
CA ALA A 349 1.89 24.34 11.85
C ALA A 349 0.60 24.94 11.23
N PRO A 350 -0.23 24.13 10.55
CA PRO A 350 -1.53 24.58 10.09
C PRO A 350 -2.55 24.73 11.24
N PRO A 351 -3.57 25.60 11.08
CA PRO A 351 -3.68 26.62 10.04
C PRO A 351 -2.70 27.78 10.28
N VAL A 352 -2.06 28.26 9.22
CA VAL A 352 -1.18 29.44 9.29
C VAL A 352 -2.02 30.71 9.25
N ILE A 353 -1.94 31.55 10.29
CA ILE A 353 -2.74 32.77 10.43
C ILE A 353 -2.36 33.81 9.36
N ASP A 354 -1.06 34.09 9.21
CA ASP A 354 -0.54 34.98 8.17
C ASP A 354 0.23 34.18 7.11
N LEU A 355 -0.53 33.58 6.18
CA LEU A 355 0.05 32.79 5.11
C LEU A 355 0.96 33.63 4.20
N ALA A 356 0.63 34.89 3.96
CA ALA A 356 1.39 35.74 3.05
C ALA A 356 2.79 36.02 3.61
N ALA A 357 2.90 36.37 4.90
CA ALA A 357 4.18 36.54 5.56
C ALA A 357 4.99 35.24 5.57
N ALA A 358 4.36 34.11 5.90
CA ALA A 358 5.03 32.81 5.90
C ALA A 358 5.58 32.43 4.51
N LEU A 359 4.82 32.67 3.43
CA LEU A 359 5.28 32.42 2.07
C LEU A 359 6.42 33.35 1.67
N ALA A 360 6.38 34.63 2.06
CA ALA A 360 7.46 35.58 1.81
C ALA A 360 8.77 35.14 2.52
N ASP A 361 8.68 34.64 3.74
CA ASP A 361 9.82 34.11 4.48
C ASP A 361 10.39 32.83 3.85
N VAL A 362 9.53 31.89 3.46
CA VAL A 362 9.96 30.68 2.74
C VAL A 362 10.66 31.07 1.43
N ALA A 363 10.11 32.02 0.67
CA ALA A 363 10.70 32.49 -0.58
C ALA A 363 12.06 33.18 -0.36
N ARG A 364 12.19 33.98 0.71
CA ARG A 364 13.45 34.63 1.08
C ARG A 364 14.52 33.60 1.42
N VAL A 365 14.21 32.65 2.31
CA VAL A 365 15.14 31.58 2.72
C VAL A 365 15.51 30.67 1.54
N SER A 366 14.55 30.38 0.66
CA SER A 366 14.77 29.63 -0.59
C SER A 366 15.84 30.30 -1.46
N ARG A 367 15.73 31.62 -1.70
CA ARG A 367 16.74 32.39 -2.45
C ARG A 367 18.11 32.44 -1.76
N GLU A 368 18.13 32.47 -0.42
CA GLU A 368 19.38 32.41 0.35
C GLU A 368 20.06 31.03 0.28
N LEU A 369 19.28 29.96 0.07
CA LEU A 369 19.77 28.58 0.01
C LEU A 369 20.22 28.18 -1.41
N GLU A 370 19.62 28.78 -2.44
CA GLU A 370 19.86 28.47 -3.86
C GLU A 370 21.36 28.43 -4.26
N PRO A 371 22.23 29.36 -3.81
CA PRO A 371 23.66 29.30 -4.13
C PRO A 371 24.38 28.04 -3.61
N ARG A 372 23.83 27.34 -2.62
CA ARG A 372 24.39 26.08 -2.08
C ARG A 372 23.98 24.86 -2.90
N LEU A 373 22.97 24.99 -3.78
CA LEU A 373 22.38 23.87 -4.50
C LEU A 373 23.38 23.11 -5.38
N PRO A 374 24.26 23.75 -6.18
CA PRO A 374 25.22 23.01 -7.01
C PRO A 374 26.18 22.13 -6.19
N ALA A 375 26.65 22.63 -5.04
CA ALA A 375 27.52 21.87 -4.14
C ALA A 375 26.79 20.65 -3.56
N GLU A 376 25.52 20.79 -3.21
CA GLU A 376 24.73 19.68 -2.69
C GLU A 376 24.40 18.64 -3.77
N VAL A 377 24.12 19.07 -5.01
CA VAL A 377 23.96 18.15 -6.15
C VAL A 377 25.23 17.31 -6.31
N ALA A 378 26.41 17.94 -6.29
CA ALA A 378 27.70 17.23 -6.37
C ALA A 378 27.88 16.23 -5.23
N ARG A 379 27.55 16.63 -3.99
CA ARG A 379 27.61 15.76 -2.80
C ARG A 379 26.71 14.54 -2.95
N VAL A 380 25.43 14.74 -3.27
CA VAL A 380 24.44 13.65 -3.41
C VAL A 380 24.82 12.68 -4.54
N VAL A 381 25.29 13.19 -5.68
CA VAL A 381 25.75 12.34 -6.80
C VAL A 381 26.98 11.55 -6.39
N GLY A 382 27.95 12.18 -5.74
CA GLY A 382 29.15 11.53 -5.21
C GLY A 382 28.82 10.37 -4.27
N ASP A 383 27.96 10.62 -3.28
CA ASP A 383 27.50 9.58 -2.34
C ASP A 383 26.84 8.40 -3.07
N LEU A 384 26.01 8.67 -4.08
CA LEU A 384 25.29 7.63 -4.81
C LEU A 384 26.23 6.79 -5.69
N VAL A 385 27.21 7.42 -6.35
CA VAL A 385 28.24 6.71 -7.13
C VAL A 385 29.07 5.80 -6.22
N GLN A 386 29.53 6.31 -5.08
CA GLN A 386 30.32 5.53 -4.11
C GLN A 386 29.51 4.38 -3.50
N SER A 387 28.22 4.59 -3.22
CA SER A 387 27.37 3.53 -2.68
C SER A 387 27.11 2.39 -3.68
N ARG A 388 27.23 2.64 -4.98
CA ARG A 388 27.16 1.59 -6.02
C ARG A 388 28.46 0.82 -6.14
N SER A 389 29.61 1.49 -6.08
CA SER A 389 30.91 0.80 -6.17
C SER A 389 31.17 -0.18 -5.03
N VAL A 390 30.54 0.00 -3.86
CA VAL A 390 30.64 -0.94 -2.73
C VAL A 390 29.75 -2.18 -2.92
N VAL A 391 28.66 -2.07 -3.68
CA VAL A 391 27.73 -3.19 -3.95
C VAL A 391 28.19 -4.01 -5.16
N ASP A 392 28.91 -3.39 -6.09
CA ASP A 392 29.43 -4.02 -7.32
C ASP A 392 30.91 -4.48 -7.21
N ASP A 393 31.54 -4.43 -6.03
CA ASP A 393 32.88 -4.99 -5.80
C ASP A 393 32.79 -6.42 -5.23
N PRO A 394 32.93 -7.47 -6.07
CA PRO A 394 32.87 -8.87 -5.62
C PRO A 394 34.06 -9.30 -4.74
N LEU A 395 34.95 -8.38 -4.36
CA LEU A 395 36.18 -8.69 -3.62
C LEU A 395 36.31 -8.00 -2.24
N SER A 396 35.30 -7.26 -1.76
CA SER A 396 35.40 -6.56 -0.46
C SER A 396 34.94 -7.36 0.78
N GLU A 397 34.53 -8.62 0.64
CA GLU A 397 34.38 -9.53 1.79
C GLU A 397 35.74 -10.10 2.24
N THR A 398 36.56 -9.25 2.86
CA THR A 398 37.58 -9.71 3.83
C THR A 398 37.47 -8.87 5.11
N SER A 399 36.50 -9.23 5.95
CA SER A 399 36.60 -8.92 7.38
C SER A 399 37.30 -10.07 8.10
N PRO A 400 38.33 -9.81 8.93
CA PRO A 400 39.04 -10.85 9.64
C PRO A 400 38.17 -11.42 10.78
N VAL A 401 38.00 -12.73 10.76
CA VAL A 401 37.54 -13.52 11.90
C VAL A 401 38.50 -13.29 13.06
N THR A 402 38.05 -12.53 14.06
CA THR A 402 38.75 -12.47 15.35
C THR A 402 38.20 -13.63 16.19
N HIS A 403 38.94 -14.74 16.20
CA HIS A 403 38.79 -15.75 17.23
C HIS A 403 39.19 -15.15 18.57
N VAL A 404 38.27 -15.13 19.54
CA VAL A 404 38.63 -15.14 20.96
C VAL A 404 38.14 -16.47 21.52
N ALA A 405 39.10 -17.35 21.76
CA ALA A 405 38.94 -18.52 22.59
C ALA A 405 39.27 -18.13 24.04
N THR A 406 38.27 -18.23 24.92
CA THR A 406 38.26 -18.86 26.26
C THR A 406 37.14 -18.28 27.10
#